data_AF-A0A3S0X272-F1
#
_entry.id   AF-A0A3S0X272-F1
#
_cell.length_a   1.000
_cell.length_b   1.000
_cell.length_c   1.000
_cell.angle_alpha   90.00
_cell.angle_beta   90.00
_cell.angle_gamma   90.00
#
_symmetry.space_group_name_H-M   'P 1'
#
loop_
_entity.id
_entity.type
_entity.pdbx_description
1 polymer ?
#
loop_
_entity_poly.entity_id
_entity_poly.type
_entity_poly.pdbx_seq_one_letter_code
_entity_poly.pdbx_strand_id
1 'polypeptide(L)'
;MRGKVRMDIKKAVAVTLALILAGCSSDQPGWMDGALNDVDQRAWMSASHEAKIATAGQWLEQWQAEGRVALDKPIEEMQPEAETLVECLDDKLTGSMNMPVDVVKRNALICAHQQDYRH
;
A
#
# COMPACT_ATOMS: atom_id res chain seq x y z
N MET A 1 56.17 -17.92 37.92
CA MET A 1 55.82 -16.57 38.44
C MET A 1 54.60 -16.07 37.66
N ARG A 2 53.44 -15.96 38.31
CA ARG A 2 52.15 -15.60 37.68
C ARG A 2 51.90 -14.10 37.86
N GLY A 3 52.01 -13.32 36.78
CA GLY A 3 51.60 -11.92 36.75
C GLY A 3 50.11 -11.81 36.43
N LYS A 4 49.33 -11.27 37.37
CA LYS A 4 47.88 -11.08 37.26
C LYS A 4 47.63 -9.63 36.82
N VAL A 5 47.31 -9.42 35.55
CA VAL A 5 46.92 -8.09 35.04
C VAL A 5 45.45 -7.87 35.42
N ARG A 6 45.19 -6.93 36.32
CA ARG A 6 43.85 -6.41 36.59
C ARG A 6 43.54 -5.37 35.53
N MET A 7 42.50 -5.61 34.73
CA MET A 7 41.98 -4.60 33.81
C MET A 7 40.72 -4.01 34.43
N ASP A 8 40.85 -2.77 34.90
CA ASP A 8 39.78 -1.97 35.48
C ASP A 8 38.71 -1.66 34.44
N ILE A 9 37.49 -2.09 34.74
CA ILE A 9 36.25 -1.75 34.03
C ILE A 9 35.97 -0.27 34.27
N LYS A 10 36.37 0.59 33.34
CA LYS A 10 35.96 1.99 33.33
C LYS A 10 35.37 2.35 31.96
N LYS A 11 34.03 2.34 31.95
CA LYS A 11 33.12 3.19 31.17
C LYS A 11 33.71 3.82 29.89
N ALA A 12 33.40 3.23 28.75
CA ALA A 12 33.38 3.93 27.47
C ALA A 12 32.22 3.40 26.63
N VAL A 13 30.99 3.76 27.04
CA VAL A 13 29.82 3.73 26.16
C VAL A 13 29.95 4.95 25.26
N ALA A 14 30.60 4.78 24.11
CA ALA A 14 30.60 5.74 23.01
C ALA A 14 29.72 5.11 21.92
N VAL A 15 28.40 5.29 21.97
CA VAL A 15 27.67 6.36 21.27
C VAL A 15 28.37 6.80 19.99
N THR A 16 28.27 5.95 18.97
CA THR A 16 28.43 6.38 17.57
C THR A 16 27.18 5.93 16.82
N LEU A 17 26.05 6.55 17.19
CA LEU A 17 24.79 6.51 16.47
C LEU A 17 24.94 7.43 15.23
N ALA A 18 25.79 7.01 14.29
CA ALA A 18 26.03 7.78 13.08
C ALA A 18 24.93 7.47 12.05
N LEU A 19 24.03 8.44 11.89
CA LEU A 19 23.26 8.73 10.68
C LEU A 19 22.61 7.54 9.96
N ILE A 20 21.56 6.98 10.57
CA ILE A 20 20.45 6.38 9.81
C ILE A 20 19.50 7.53 9.46
N LEU A 21 19.93 8.38 8.54
CA LEU A 21 19.07 9.36 7.85
C LEU A 21 19.17 9.11 6.34
N ALA A 22 19.24 7.85 5.93
CA ALA A 22 18.79 7.48 4.58
C ALA A 22 17.30 7.82 4.57
N GLY A 23 16.93 8.79 3.73
CA GLY A 23 15.65 9.45 3.79
C GLY A 23 14.47 8.48 3.76
N CYS A 24 13.44 8.83 4.51
CA CYS A 24 12.08 8.39 4.24
C CYS A 24 11.63 8.97 2.89
N SER A 25 12.26 8.58 1.78
CA SER A 25 11.51 8.51 0.52
C SER A 25 10.53 7.37 0.74
N SER A 26 9.23 7.66 0.80
CA SER A 26 8.25 6.59 0.69
C SER A 26 8.61 5.79 -0.55
N ASP A 27 8.92 4.51 -0.41
CA ASP A 27 9.20 3.59 -1.53
C ASP A 27 7.99 3.40 -2.46
N GLN A 28 6.96 4.22 -2.31
CA GLN A 28 5.72 4.15 -3.05
C GLN A 28 5.86 4.93 -4.38
N PRO A 29 5.45 4.34 -5.52
CA PRO A 29 5.41 5.03 -6.80
C PRO A 29 4.60 6.34 -6.73
N GLY A 30 5.08 7.41 -7.36
CA GLY A 30 4.42 8.72 -7.32
C GLY A 30 3.02 8.77 -7.93
N TRP A 31 2.62 7.77 -8.74
CA TRP A 31 1.24 7.67 -9.24
C TRP A 31 0.25 7.26 -8.14
N MET A 32 0.74 6.75 -7.01
CA MET A 32 -0.08 6.41 -5.85
C MET A 32 -0.18 7.55 -4.83
N ASP A 33 0.38 8.72 -5.15
CA ASP A 33 0.22 9.91 -4.32
C ASP A 33 -1.25 10.35 -4.27
N GLY A 34 -1.74 10.71 -3.09
CA GLY A 34 -3.11 11.20 -2.92
C GLY A 34 -4.18 10.10 -2.82
N ALA A 35 -3.78 8.85 -2.59
CA ALA A 35 -4.70 7.78 -2.25
C ALA A 35 -5.61 8.15 -1.06
N LEU A 36 -6.84 7.68 -1.10
CA LEU A 36 -7.88 7.99 -0.13
C LEU A 36 -7.87 6.98 1.02
N ASN A 37 -8.26 7.43 2.21
CA ASN A 37 -8.48 6.58 3.38
C ASN A 37 -9.98 6.38 3.61
N ASP A 38 -10.38 5.22 4.13
CA ASP A 38 -11.75 4.90 4.53
C ASP A 38 -12.81 5.23 3.46
N VAL A 39 -12.65 4.62 2.30
CA VAL A 39 -13.39 5.00 1.09
C VAL A 39 -14.80 4.40 1.05
N ASP A 40 -15.79 5.19 1.48
CA ASP A 40 -17.20 4.92 1.20
C ASP A 40 -17.56 5.30 -0.25
N GLN A 41 -18.80 4.99 -0.67
CA GLN A 41 -19.23 5.26 -2.03
C GLN A 41 -19.19 6.74 -2.38
N ARG A 42 -19.57 7.62 -1.44
CA ARG A 42 -19.61 9.06 -1.69
C ARG A 42 -18.20 9.60 -1.88
N ALA A 43 -17.27 9.21 -1.01
CA ALA A 43 -15.86 9.52 -1.11
C ALA A 43 -15.31 9.06 -2.45
N TRP A 44 -15.55 7.79 -2.83
CA TRP A 44 -15.14 7.24 -4.11
C TRP A 44 -15.67 8.06 -5.28
N MET A 45 -17.00 8.27 -5.36
CA MET A 45 -17.63 8.95 -6.49
C MET A 45 -17.28 10.44 -6.60
N SER A 46 -16.87 11.07 -5.49
CA SER A 46 -16.43 12.48 -5.47
C SER A 46 -14.94 12.67 -5.75
N ALA A 47 -14.15 11.61 -5.70
CA ALA A 47 -12.70 11.67 -5.86
C ALA A 47 -12.30 11.91 -7.31
N SER A 48 -11.13 12.52 -7.51
CA SER A 48 -10.53 12.63 -8.84
C SER A 48 -10.15 11.25 -9.37
N HIS A 49 -10.02 11.14 -10.68
CA HIS A 49 -9.63 9.88 -11.30
C HIS A 49 -8.26 9.40 -10.80
N GLU A 50 -7.30 10.32 -10.64
CA GLU A 50 -5.97 10.04 -10.10
C GLU A 50 -6.04 9.50 -8.68
N ALA A 51 -6.85 10.11 -7.80
CA ALA A 51 -7.02 9.63 -6.43
C ALA A 51 -7.65 8.24 -6.36
N LYS A 52 -8.58 7.93 -7.29
CA LYS A 52 -9.15 6.57 -7.41
C LYS A 52 -8.10 5.55 -7.84
N ILE A 53 -7.28 5.88 -8.85
CA ILE A 53 -6.19 5.01 -9.31
C ILE A 53 -5.19 4.76 -8.18
N ALA A 54 -4.76 5.82 -7.49
CA ALA A 54 -3.85 5.71 -6.36
C ALA A 54 -4.39 4.80 -5.24
N THR A 55 -5.67 4.96 -4.91
CA THR A 55 -6.38 4.11 -3.93
C THR A 55 -6.47 2.66 -4.40
N ALA A 56 -6.83 2.44 -5.67
CA ALA A 56 -6.89 1.11 -6.27
C ALA A 56 -5.52 0.42 -6.26
N GLY A 57 -4.45 1.16 -6.55
CA GLY A 57 -3.07 0.70 -6.43
C GLY A 57 -2.72 0.22 -5.02
N GLN A 58 -3.04 1.01 -3.99
CA GLN A 58 -2.79 0.61 -2.60
C GLN A 58 -3.56 -0.66 -2.21
N TRP A 59 -4.78 -0.83 -2.72
CA TRP A 59 -5.53 -2.06 -2.49
C TRP A 59 -4.92 -3.26 -3.21
N LEU A 60 -4.46 -3.10 -4.46
CA LEU A 60 -3.80 -4.17 -5.20
C LEU A 60 -2.49 -4.60 -4.51
N GLU A 61 -1.67 -3.66 -4.09
CA GLU A 61 -0.45 -3.91 -3.30
C GLU A 61 -0.77 -4.68 -2.01
N GLN A 62 -1.74 -4.18 -1.24
CA GLN A 62 -2.18 -4.83 0.00
C GLN A 62 -2.69 -6.26 -0.27
N TRP A 63 -3.54 -6.44 -1.28
CA TRP A 63 -4.13 -7.75 -1.57
C TRP A 63 -3.12 -8.73 -2.15
N GLN A 64 -2.12 -8.25 -2.88
CA GLN A 64 -1.02 -9.09 -3.34
C GLN A 64 -0.17 -9.56 -2.15
N ALA A 65 0.17 -8.66 -1.22
CA ALA A 65 0.87 -9.00 0.01
C ALA A 65 0.06 -9.97 0.91
N GLU A 66 -1.27 -9.87 0.89
CA GLU A 66 -2.20 -10.78 1.57
C GLU A 66 -2.42 -12.11 0.82
N GLY A 67 -1.88 -12.28 -0.40
CA GLY A 67 -2.10 -13.47 -1.24
C GLY A 67 -3.53 -13.61 -1.79
N ARG A 68 -4.28 -12.52 -1.86
CA ARG A 68 -5.67 -12.47 -2.35
C ARG A 68 -5.76 -12.18 -3.84
N VAL A 69 -4.76 -11.50 -4.40
CA VAL A 69 -4.59 -11.33 -5.84
C VAL A 69 -3.18 -11.75 -6.23
N ALA A 70 -3.02 -12.15 -7.48
CA ALA A 70 -1.80 -12.66 -8.07
C ALA A 70 -1.44 -11.81 -9.28
N LEU A 71 -0.80 -10.68 -9.03
CA LEU A 71 -0.19 -9.86 -10.06
C LEU A 71 1.30 -10.21 -10.05
N ASP A 72 1.79 -10.93 -11.05
CA ASP A 72 3.21 -11.33 -11.17
C ASP A 72 4.05 -10.16 -11.71
N LYS A 73 3.98 -9.02 -11.01
CA LYS A 73 4.67 -7.77 -11.36
C LYS A 73 4.86 -6.90 -10.11
N PRO A 74 5.82 -5.96 -10.12
CA PRO A 74 6.03 -5.04 -9.02
C PRO A 74 5.02 -3.87 -9.07
N ILE A 75 4.83 -3.18 -7.94
CA ILE A 75 3.79 -2.13 -7.79
C ILE A 75 3.97 -0.98 -8.79
N GLU A 76 5.19 -0.65 -9.17
CA GLU A 76 5.54 0.36 -10.18
C GLU A 76 4.87 0.10 -11.53
N GLU A 77 4.60 -1.17 -11.86
CA GLU A 77 4.01 -1.61 -13.12
C GLU A 77 2.50 -1.88 -13.03
N MET A 78 1.88 -1.70 -11.86
CA MET A 78 0.46 -2.05 -11.62
C MET A 78 -0.54 -0.92 -11.91
N GLN A 79 -0.09 0.25 -12.38
CA GLN A 79 -1.00 1.36 -12.68
C GLN A 79 -2.13 0.96 -13.67
N PRO A 80 -1.87 0.19 -14.75
CA PRO A 80 -2.93 -0.25 -15.67
C PRO A 80 -3.98 -1.16 -15.01
N GLU A 81 -3.57 -2.03 -14.09
CA GLU A 81 -4.48 -2.87 -13.30
C GLU A 81 -5.32 -2.03 -12.33
N ALA A 82 -4.72 -0.99 -11.74
CA ALA A 82 -5.44 -0.04 -10.91
C ALA A 82 -6.49 0.75 -11.72
N GLU A 83 -6.15 1.20 -12.93
CA GLU A 83 -7.09 1.84 -13.86
C GLU A 83 -8.26 0.92 -14.22
N THR A 84 -7.97 -0.34 -14.57
CA THR A 84 -9.00 -1.36 -14.87
C THR A 84 -9.91 -1.61 -13.66
N LEU A 85 -9.33 -1.66 -12.46
CA LEU A 85 -10.08 -1.81 -11.22
C LEU A 85 -11.00 -0.61 -10.97
N VAL A 86 -10.53 0.62 -11.24
CA VAL A 86 -11.34 1.85 -11.12
C VAL A 86 -12.55 1.79 -12.04
N GLU A 87 -12.35 1.43 -13.30
CA GLU A 87 -13.45 1.34 -14.28
C GLU A 87 -14.52 0.33 -13.85
N CYS A 88 -14.09 -0.87 -13.43
CA CYS A 88 -15.03 -1.88 -12.93
C CYS A 88 -15.77 -1.41 -11.66
N LEU A 89 -15.07 -0.75 -10.74
CA LEU A 89 -15.69 -0.30 -9.50
C LEU A 89 -16.65 0.86 -9.74
N ASP A 90 -16.31 1.80 -10.63
CA ASP A 90 -17.19 2.90 -11.03
C ASP A 90 -18.50 2.35 -11.65
N ASP A 91 -18.42 1.33 -12.50
CA ASP A 91 -19.60 0.65 -13.05
C ASP A 91 -20.45 0.01 -11.94
N LYS A 92 -19.83 -0.76 -11.03
CA LYS A 92 -20.54 -1.42 -9.92
C LYS A 92 -21.20 -0.45 -8.94
N LEU A 93 -20.57 0.69 -8.69
CA LEU A 93 -21.07 1.68 -7.73
C LEU A 93 -22.07 2.66 -8.37
N THR A 94 -22.18 2.69 -9.70
CA THR A 94 -23.14 3.54 -10.39
C THR A 94 -24.58 3.13 -10.04
N GLY A 95 -25.43 4.11 -9.72
CA GLY A 95 -26.86 3.89 -9.43
C GLY A 95 -27.18 3.32 -8.03
N SER A 96 -26.17 2.92 -7.26
CA SER A 96 -26.35 2.52 -5.86
C SER A 96 -26.31 3.74 -4.92
N MET A 97 -26.81 3.61 -3.68
CA MET A 97 -26.81 4.71 -2.71
C MET A 97 -26.17 4.31 -1.38
N ASN A 98 -25.24 5.15 -0.91
CA ASN A 98 -24.60 5.14 0.40
C ASN A 98 -23.94 3.81 0.80
N MET A 99 -23.18 3.18 -0.11
CA MET A 99 -22.44 1.98 0.29
C MET A 99 -21.32 2.33 1.29
N PRO A 100 -21.23 1.63 2.43
CA PRO A 100 -20.16 1.82 3.40
C PRO A 100 -18.82 1.29 2.90
N VAL A 101 -17.74 1.67 3.60
CA VAL A 101 -16.34 1.36 3.25
C VAL A 101 -16.11 -0.13 2.98
N ASP A 102 -16.62 -1.01 3.84
CA ASP A 102 -16.42 -2.46 3.72
C ASP A 102 -17.10 -3.03 2.48
N VAL A 103 -18.25 -2.48 2.09
CA VAL A 103 -18.99 -2.89 0.89
C VAL A 103 -18.28 -2.37 -0.37
N VAL A 104 -17.76 -1.14 -0.38
CA VAL A 104 -16.95 -0.63 -1.49
C VAL A 104 -15.69 -1.47 -1.68
N LYS A 105 -14.92 -1.70 -0.60
CA LYS A 105 -13.68 -2.51 -0.66
C LYS A 105 -13.96 -3.96 -1.08
N ARG A 106 -15.10 -4.53 -0.71
CA ARG A 106 -15.55 -5.85 -1.17
C ARG A 106 -15.86 -5.86 -2.67
N ASN A 107 -16.59 -4.86 -3.18
CA ASN A 107 -16.88 -4.76 -4.60
C ASN A 107 -15.60 -4.57 -5.43
N ALA A 108 -14.64 -3.81 -4.91
CA ALA A 108 -13.33 -3.65 -5.51
C ALA A 108 -12.58 -5.00 -5.61
N LEU A 109 -12.56 -5.79 -4.54
CA LEU A 109 -11.99 -7.14 -4.60
C LEU A 109 -12.71 -8.05 -5.61
N ILE A 110 -14.04 -7.97 -5.69
CA ILE A 110 -14.82 -8.72 -6.71
C ILE A 110 -14.35 -8.32 -8.10
N CYS A 111 -14.19 -7.02 -8.37
CA CYS A 111 -13.64 -6.52 -9.63
C CYS A 111 -12.25 -7.07 -9.93
N ALA A 112 -11.33 -7.02 -8.97
CA ALA A 112 -9.98 -7.57 -9.12
C ALA A 112 -10.01 -9.06 -9.50
N HIS A 113 -10.93 -9.84 -8.91
CA HIS A 113 -11.10 -11.24 -9.25
C HIS A 113 -11.77 -11.48 -10.62
N GLN A 114 -12.57 -10.54 -11.13
CA GLN A 114 -13.17 -10.63 -12.47
C GLN A 114 -12.14 -10.40 -13.58
N GLN A 115 -11.05 -9.68 -13.28
CA GLN A 115 -9.92 -9.47 -14.18
C GLN A 115 -8.91 -10.62 -14.19
N ASP A 116 -9.28 -11.76 -13.61
CA ASP A 116 -8.46 -12.97 -13.54
C ASP A 116 -7.11 -12.75 -12.84
N TYR A 117 -7.04 -11.82 -11.88
CA TYR A 117 -5.89 -11.68 -10.98
C TYR A 117 -5.81 -12.84 -9.96
N ARG A 118 -6.26 -14.04 -10.32
CA ARG A 118 -6.18 -15.26 -9.52
C ARG A 118 -5.21 -16.24 -10.18
N HIS A 119 -4.61 -17.09 -9.34
CA HIS A 119 -3.98 -18.33 -9.78
C HIS A 119 -5.02 -19.46 -9.88
#